data_AF-A0A355T8B6-F1
#
_entry.id   AF-A0A355T8B6-F1
#
_cell.length_a   1.000
_cell.length_b   1.000
_cell.length_c   1.000
_cell.angle_alpha   90.00
_cell.angle_beta   90.00
_cell.angle_gamma   90.00
#
_symmetry.space_group_name_H-M   'P 1'
#
loop_
_entity.id
_entity.type
_entity.pdbx_description
1 polymer ?
#
loop_
_entity_poly.entity_id
_entity_poly.type
_entity_poly.pdbx_seq_one_letter_code
_entity_poly.pdbx_strand_id
1 'polypeptide(L)'
;MSKSLFETLTILLGLAFTLAFFVIVVPALLVDGDIVGAFAAGFVNPYSSGYSLDVIITGLILIVWILYERQSLGVRYGWVCIVLCAVPGVATAFALYLVLRSRTVQNLT
;
A
#
# COMPACT_ATOMS: atom_id res chain seq x y z
N MET A 1 8.68 -21.24 -4.22
CA MET A 1 9.39 -20.23 -3.40
C MET A 1 9.16 -20.54 -1.92
N SER A 2 10.16 -20.39 -1.05
CA SER A 2 9.97 -20.58 0.41
C SER A 2 9.20 -19.40 1.02
N LYS A 3 8.51 -19.62 2.14
CA LYS A 3 7.79 -18.55 2.86
C LYS A 3 8.70 -17.39 3.26
N SER A 4 9.90 -17.71 3.75
CA SER A 4 10.88 -16.70 4.12
C SER A 4 11.29 -15.85 2.91
N LEU A 5 11.54 -16.47 1.75
CA LEU A 5 11.88 -15.75 0.53
C LEU A 5 10.72 -14.85 0.06
N PHE A 6 9.47 -15.35 0.13
CA PHE A 6 8.28 -14.54 -0.15
C PHE A 6 8.18 -13.30 0.76
N GLU A 7 8.27 -13.49 2.08
CA GLU A 7 8.18 -12.40 3.05
C GLU A 7 9.32 -11.40 2.85
N THR A 8 10.56 -11.87 2.66
CA THR A 8 11.72 -11.01 2.45
C THR A 8 11.56 -10.16 1.19
N LEU A 9 11.21 -10.75 0.04
CA LEU A 9 11.03 -10.00 -1.20
C LEU A 9 9.89 -8.98 -1.07
N THR A 10 8.78 -9.38 -0.47
CA THR A 10 7.62 -8.52 -0.24
C THR A 10 7.98 -7.32 0.65
N ILE A 11 8.70 -7.56 1.75
CA ILE A 11 9.18 -6.51 2.65
C ILE A 11 10.13 -5.56 1.92
N LEU A 12 11.10 -6.09 1.17
CA LEU A 12 12.07 -5.27 0.45
C LEU A 12 11.39 -4.35 -0.58
N LEU A 13 10.42 -4.87 -1.33
CA LEU A 13 9.65 -4.07 -2.30
C LEU A 13 8.81 -2.99 -1.60
N GLY A 14 8.14 -3.34 -0.49
CA GLY A 14 7.36 -2.40 0.30
C GLY A 14 8.21 -1.26 0.88
N LEU A 15 9.39 -1.59 1.41
CA LEU A 15 10.37 -0.62 1.93
C LEU A 15 10.97 0.25 0.82
N ALA A 16 11.32 -0.36 -0.32
CA ALA A 16 11.84 0.39 -1.46
C ALA A 16 10.84 1.45 -1.94
N PHE A 17 9.55 1.10 -2.03
CA PHE A 17 8.51 2.06 -2.37
C PHE A 17 8.33 3.14 -1.28
N THR A 18 8.32 2.76 0.00
CA THR A 18 8.26 3.73 1.11
C THR A 18 9.40 4.75 1.02
N LEU A 19 10.63 4.29 0.82
CA LEU A 19 11.79 5.16 0.67
C LEU A 19 11.66 6.07 -0.54
N ALA A 20 11.24 5.53 -1.69
CA ALA A 20 11.00 6.33 -2.89
C ALA A 20 9.94 7.42 -2.65
N PHE A 21 8.84 7.10 -1.96
CA PHE A 21 7.83 8.09 -1.58
C PHE A 21 8.41 9.23 -0.74
N PHE A 22 9.21 8.92 0.29
CA PHE A 22 9.83 9.94 1.15
C PHE A 22 10.93 10.75 0.45
N VAL A 23 11.57 10.22 -0.58
CA VAL A 23 12.61 10.94 -1.35
C VAL A 23 12.01 11.78 -2.47
N ILE A 24 10.92 11.32 -3.10
CA ILE A 24 10.34 11.94 -4.30
C ILE A 24 9.16 12.83 -3.93
N VAL A 25 8.18 12.31 -3.19
CA VAL A 25 6.88 12.98 -2.96
C VAL A 25 6.95 13.95 -1.79
N VAL A 26 7.52 13.52 -0.66
CA VAL A 26 7.51 14.31 0.58
C VAL A 26 8.25 15.65 0.43
N PRO A 27 9.44 15.76 -0.20
CA PRO A 27 10.12 17.04 -0.34
C PRO A 27 9.32 18.02 -1.22
N ALA A 28 8.75 17.54 -2.33
CA ALA A 28 7.90 18.35 -3.19
C ALA A 28 6.66 18.87 -2.43
N LEU A 29 5.99 17.99 -1.68
CA LEU A 29 4.83 18.35 -0.87
C LEU A 29 5.16 19.37 0.23
N LEU A 30 6.33 19.26 0.86
CA LEU A 30 6.77 20.21 1.89
C LEU A 30 7.10 21.60 1.31
N VAL A 31 7.59 21.66 0.06
CA VAL A 31 7.87 22.92 -0.63
C VAL A 31 6.58 23.62 -1.04
N ASP A 32 5.65 22.88 -1.64
CA ASP A 32 4.40 23.46 -2.14
C ASP A 32 3.39 23.73 -1.00
N GLY A 33 3.41 22.90 0.05
CA GLY A 33 2.44 22.95 1.16
C GLY A 33 1.00 22.61 0.75
N ASP A 34 0.78 22.26 -0.52
CA ASP A 34 -0.54 22.03 -1.10
C ASP A 34 -0.79 20.54 -1.35
N ILE A 35 -1.46 19.90 -0.37
CA ILE A 35 -1.84 18.48 -0.46
C ILE A 35 -2.86 18.24 -1.59
N VAL A 36 -3.77 19.20 -1.82
CA VAL A 36 -4.82 19.04 -2.84
C VAL A 36 -4.19 19.18 -4.23
N GLY A 37 -3.30 20.16 -4.41
CA GLY A 37 -2.51 20.32 -5.62
C GLY A 37 -1.63 19.11 -5.91
N ALA A 38 -0.95 18.55 -4.90
CA ALA A 38 -0.15 17.34 -5.05
C ALA A 38 -0.99 16.12 -5.49
N PHE A 39 -2.22 15.98 -4.98
CA PHE A 39 -3.14 14.94 -5.44
C PHE A 39 -3.61 15.21 -6.89
N ALA A 40 -3.99 16.45 -7.19
CA ALA A 40 -4.44 16.86 -8.52
C ALA A 40 -3.33 16.69 -9.58
N ALA A 41 -2.06 16.80 -9.20
CA ALA A 41 -0.91 16.55 -10.06
C ALA A 41 -0.90 15.12 -10.66
N GLY A 42 -1.54 14.16 -9.99
CA GLY A 42 -1.76 12.82 -10.54
C GLY A 42 -2.62 12.79 -11.80
N PHE A 43 -3.40 13.84 -12.08
CA PHE A 43 -4.43 13.86 -13.12
C PHE A 43 -4.19 14.87 -14.25
N VAL A 44 -2.97 15.38 -14.39
CA VAL A 44 -2.65 16.46 -15.34
C VAL A 44 -2.55 16.01 -16.80
N ASN A 45 -2.42 14.70 -17.06
CA ASN A 45 -2.42 14.15 -18.41
C ASN A 45 -2.98 12.71 -18.45
N PRO A 46 -3.35 12.17 -19.63
CA PRO A 46 -3.95 10.84 -19.72
C PRO A 46 -3.11 9.69 -19.13
N TYR A 47 -1.78 9.76 -19.24
CA TYR A 47 -0.89 8.73 -18.70
C TYR A 47 -0.86 8.77 -17.17
N SER A 48 -0.66 9.96 -16.58
CA SER A 48 -0.66 10.12 -15.12
C SER A 48 -2.02 9.77 -14.54
N SER A 49 -3.11 10.17 -15.20
CA SER A 49 -4.48 9.83 -14.79
C SER A 49 -4.72 8.33 -14.81
N GLY A 50 -4.22 7.62 -15.82
CA GLY A 50 -4.28 6.16 -15.89
C GLY A 50 -3.58 5.49 -14.72
N TYR A 51 -2.33 5.88 -14.43
CA TYR A 51 -1.59 5.34 -13.27
C TYR A 51 -2.25 5.69 -11.94
N SER A 52 -2.77 6.91 -11.78
CA SER A 52 -3.45 7.35 -10.57
C SER A 52 -4.72 6.54 -10.34
N LEU A 53 -5.52 6.34 -11.39
CA LEU A 53 -6.74 5.54 -11.31
C LEU A 53 -6.42 4.07 -10.98
N ASP A 54 -5.41 3.48 -11.61
CA ASP A 54 -4.96 2.12 -11.33
C ASP A 54 -4.60 1.94 -9.84
N VAL A 55 -3.77 2.82 -9.29
CA VAL A 55 -3.39 2.78 -7.87
C VAL A 55 -4.58 3.01 -6.94
N ILE A 56 -5.46 3.95 -7.24
CA ILE A 56 -6.65 4.23 -6.42
C ILE A 56 -7.58 3.02 -6.39
N ILE A 57 -7.94 2.48 -7.55
CA ILE A 57 -8.85 1.33 -7.64
C ILE A 57 -8.22 0.09 -6.99
N THR A 58 -6.92 -0.16 -7.21
CA THR A 58 -6.18 -1.24 -6.54
C THR A 58 -6.20 -1.07 -5.02
N GLY A 59 -6.00 0.16 -4.53
CA GLY A 59 -6.09 0.48 -3.10
C GLY A 59 -7.47 0.23 -2.51
N LEU A 60 -8.55 0.61 -3.22
CA LEU A 60 -9.92 0.34 -2.79
C LEU A 60 -10.23 -1.16 -2.73
N ILE A 61 -9.80 -1.92 -3.74
CA ILE A 61 -9.94 -3.38 -3.77
C ILE A 61 -9.17 -4.00 -2.60
N LEU A 62 -7.95 -3.53 -2.31
CA LEU A 62 -7.17 -3.99 -1.16
C LEU A 62 -7.89 -3.70 0.16
N ILE A 63 -8.49 -2.51 0.33
CA ILE A 63 -9.27 -2.17 1.53
C ILE A 63 -10.45 -3.13 1.69
N VAL A 64 -11.22 -3.38 0.61
CA VAL A 64 -12.32 -4.36 0.62
C VAL A 64 -11.80 -5.74 1.04
N TRP A 65 -10.66 -6.17 0.50
CA TRP A 65 -10.06 -7.46 0.84
C TRP A 65 -9.64 -7.55 2.32
N ILE A 66 -9.00 -6.51 2.86
CA ILE A 66 -8.64 -6.42 4.28
C ILE A 66 -9.88 -6.53 5.18
N LEU A 67 -10.94 -5.79 4.84
CA LEU A 67 -12.19 -5.78 5.62
C LEU A 67 -12.88 -7.14 5.60
N TYR A 68 -12.91 -7.80 4.44
CA TYR A 68 -13.45 -9.15 4.29
C TYR A 68 -12.66 -10.18 5.11
N GLU A 69 -11.33 -10.21 4.96
CA GLU A 69 -10.48 -11.19 5.66
C GLU A 69 -10.35 -10.95 7.16
N ARG A 70 -10.56 -9.71 7.62
CA ARG A 70 -10.71 -9.44 9.05
C ARG A 70 -11.86 -10.25 9.66
N GLN A 71 -12.96 -10.43 8.93
CA GLN A 71 -14.13 -11.17 9.40
C GLN A 71 -13.97 -12.69 9.23
N SER A 72 -13.38 -13.15 8.12
CA SER A 72 -13.29 -14.58 7.80
C SER A 72 -12.07 -15.29 8.40
N LEU A 73 -10.91 -14.62 8.48
CA LEU A 73 -9.63 -15.21 8.91
C LEU A 73 -9.10 -14.63 10.22
N GLY A 74 -9.70 -13.54 10.73
CA GLY A 74 -9.27 -12.92 11.99
C GLY A 74 -7.88 -12.29 11.93
N VAL A 75 -7.42 -11.82 10.76
CA VAL A 75 -6.11 -11.17 10.59
C VAL A 75 -6.01 -9.94 11.51
N ARG A 76 -5.21 -10.06 12.57
CA ARG A 76 -4.99 -8.98 13.54
C ARG A 76 -4.15 -7.86 12.93
N TYR A 77 -4.44 -6.61 13.29
CA TYR A 77 -3.76 -5.39 12.81
C TYR A 77 -3.87 -5.05 11.32
N GLY A 78 -4.68 -5.76 10.53
CA GLY A 78 -4.89 -5.46 9.10
C GLY A 78 -5.41 -4.03 8.85
N TRP A 79 -6.09 -3.41 9.81
CA TRP A 79 -6.57 -2.02 9.72
C TRP A 79 -5.44 -1.00 9.53
N VAL A 80 -4.23 -1.27 10.02
CA VAL A 80 -3.07 -0.37 9.82
C VAL A 80 -2.73 -0.27 8.33
N CYS A 81 -2.95 -1.35 7.56
CA CYS A 81 -2.72 -1.36 6.12
C CYS A 81 -3.68 -0.43 5.38
N ILE A 82 -4.89 -0.19 5.90
CA ILE A 82 -5.85 0.78 5.33
C ILE A 82 -5.28 2.20 5.41
N VAL A 83 -4.66 2.57 6.54
CA VAL A 83 -4.00 3.87 6.70
C VAL A 83 -2.79 3.97 5.76
N LEU A 84 -2.01 2.88 5.66
CA LEU A 84 -0.85 2.85 4.77
C LEU A 84 -1.20 2.96 3.28
N CYS A 85 -2.43 2.60 2.87
CA CYS A 85 -2.89 2.78 1.49
C CYS A 85 -2.87 4.27 1.09
N ALA A 86 -3.11 5.17 2.05
CA ALA A 86 -3.06 6.61 1.81
C ALA A 86 -1.62 7.14 1.87
N VAL A 87 -0.86 6.79 2.91
CA VAL A 87 0.54 7.21 3.09
C VAL A 87 1.33 6.09 3.77
N PRO A 88 2.44 5.62 3.18
CA PRO A 88 3.12 6.11 1.98
C PRO A 88 2.51 5.64 0.65
N GLY A 89 1.56 4.69 0.67
CA GLY A 89 0.81 4.29 -0.52
C GLY A 89 0.49 2.79 -0.57
N VAL A 90 -0.34 2.43 -1.56
CA VAL A 90 -0.92 1.09 -1.72
C VAL A 90 0.11 -0.03 -1.79
N ALA A 91 1.27 0.18 -2.42
CA ALA A 91 2.31 -0.84 -2.51
C ALA A 91 2.87 -1.24 -1.13
N THR A 92 3.11 -0.26 -0.25
CA THR A 92 3.57 -0.52 1.13
C THR A 92 2.47 -1.20 1.95
N ALA A 93 1.22 -0.74 1.83
CA ALA A 93 0.08 -1.37 2.48
C ALA A 93 -0.09 -2.84 2.07
N PHE A 94 0.00 -3.10 0.76
CA PHE A 94 -0.13 -4.44 0.19
C PHE A 94 0.98 -5.36 0.69
N ALA A 95 2.23 -4.87 0.67
CA ALA A 95 3.38 -5.62 1.16
C ALA A 95 3.23 -6.03 2.63
N LEU A 96 2.88 -5.07 3.51
CA LEU A 96 2.68 -5.35 4.93
C LEU A 96 1.51 -6.33 5.13
N TYR A 97 0.42 -6.12 4.41
CA TYR A 97 -0.77 -6.97 4.53
C TYR A 97 -0.47 -8.43 4.17
N LEU A 98 0.25 -8.67 3.07
CA LEU A 98 0.64 -10.01 2.65
C LEU A 98 1.49 -10.75 3.70
N VAL A 99 2.39 -10.03 4.38
CA VAL A 99 3.22 -10.61 5.46
C VAL A 99 2.41 -10.91 6.73
N LEU A 100 1.46 -10.04 7.09
CA LEU A 100 0.56 -10.30 8.22
C LEU A 100 -0.35 -11.51 7.92
N ARG A 101 -0.87 -11.55 6.70
CA ARG A 101 -1.73 -12.62 6.21
C ARG A 101 -1.01 -13.96 6.14
N SER A 102 0.23 -14.02 5.63
CA SER A 102 1.00 -15.26 5.52
C SER A 102 1.20 -15.94 6.88
N ARG A 103 1.37 -15.15 7.95
CA ARG A 103 1.54 -15.62 9.32
C ARG A 103 0.22 -16.07 9.93
N THR A 104 -0.87 -15.37 9.62
CA THR A 104 -2.21 -15.71 10.14
C THR A 104 -2.70 -17.03 9.55
N VAL A 105 -2.60 -17.19 8.22
CA VAL A 105 -3.08 -18.40 7.52
C VAL A 105 -2.30 -19.64 7.95
N GLN A 106 -0.99 -19.52 8.19
CA GLN A 106 -0.17 -20.64 8.67
C GLN A 106 -0.62 -21.13 10.05
N ASN A 107 -1.10 -20.25 10.94
CA ASN A 107 -1.57 -20.67 12.26
C ASN A 107 -2.90 -21.45 12.22
N LEU A 108 -3.57 -21.50 11.06
CA LEU A 108 -4.84 -22.21 10.86
C LEU A 108 -4.66 -23.62 10.28
N THR A 109 -3.45 -23.97 9.82
CA THR A 109 -3.11 -25.26 9.17
C THR A 109 -2.12 -26.05 10.00
#